data_AF-A0A5J9U2R9-F1
#
_entry.id   AF-A0A5J9U2R9-F1
#
_cell.length_a   1.000
_cell.length_b   1.000
_cell.length_c   1.000
_cell.angle_alpha   90.00
_cell.angle_beta   90.00
_cell.angle_gamma   90.00
#
_symmetry.space_group_name_H-M   'P 1'
#
loop_
_entity.id
_entity.type
_entity.pdbx_description
1 polymer ?
#
loop_
_entity_poly.entity_id
_entity_poly.type
_entity_poly.pdbx_seq_one_letter_code
_entity_poly.pdbx_strand_id
1 'polypeptide(L)'
;MTTPTFAVRRREPVLVAPATATPRETKRLSDIDDQEAHRGHVRFVFFYRGGKEARANDPACVIRRALGEALVPYYPLAGRLREVEGRNKLCL
;
A
#
# COMPACT_ATOMS: atom_id res chain seq x y z
N MET A 1 -11.53 5.07 34.89
CA MET A 1 -11.87 4.38 33.62
C MET A 1 -10.78 3.37 33.35
N THR A 2 -11.10 2.09 33.27
CA THR A 2 -10.16 1.01 32.95
C THR A 2 -10.00 0.90 31.44
N THR A 3 -8.78 1.04 30.94
CA THR A 3 -8.47 0.80 29.53
C THR A 3 -8.59 -0.70 29.26
N PRO A 4 -9.39 -1.13 28.28
CA PRO A 4 -9.48 -2.55 27.94
C PRO A 4 -8.14 -3.04 27.38
N THR A 5 -7.68 -4.19 27.86
CA THR A 5 -6.50 -4.86 27.29
C THR A 5 -6.86 -5.43 25.92
N PHE A 6 -6.27 -4.89 24.86
CA PHE A 6 -6.47 -5.36 23.49
C PHE A 6 -5.19 -6.02 22.95
N ALA A 7 -5.21 -7.34 22.86
CA ALA A 7 -4.08 -8.11 22.34
C ALA A 7 -4.19 -8.28 20.82
N VAL A 8 -3.14 -7.90 20.08
CA VAL A 8 -3.05 -8.07 18.63
C VAL A 8 -1.97 -9.08 18.30
N ARG A 9 -2.33 -10.12 17.54
CA ARG A 9 -1.37 -11.07 16.96
C ARG A 9 -1.13 -10.71 15.49
N ARG A 10 0.08 -10.25 15.19
CA ARG A 10 0.53 -10.01 13.81
C ARG A 10 0.99 -11.32 13.17
N ARG A 11 0.70 -11.48 11.88
CA ARG A 11 1.29 -12.54 11.04
C ARG A 11 2.48 -11.96 10.27
N GLU A 12 3.25 -12.84 9.64
CA GLU A 12 4.35 -12.43 8.76
C GLU A 12 3.85 -11.51 7.64
N PRO A 13 4.60 -10.43 7.31
CA PRO A 13 4.31 -9.60 6.16
C PRO A 13 4.38 -10.40 4.85
N VAL A 14 3.53 -10.04 3.89
CA VAL A 14 3.53 -10.64 2.55
C VAL A 14 3.65 -9.54 1.52
N LEU A 15 4.62 -9.68 0.60
CA LEU A 15 4.75 -8.79 -0.55
C LEU A 15 3.71 -9.18 -1.61
N VAL A 16 2.88 -8.22 -2.03
CA VAL A 16 1.90 -8.40 -3.10
C VAL A 16 2.40 -7.67 -4.34
N ALA A 17 2.64 -8.42 -5.40
CA ALA A 17 3.02 -7.87 -6.70
C ALA A 17 1.77 -7.57 -7.56
N PRO A 18 1.89 -6.73 -8.61
CA PRO A 18 0.85 -6.62 -9.63
C PRO A 18 0.48 -8.00 -10.19
N ALA A 19 -0.81 -8.22 -10.45
CA ALA A 19 -1.32 -9.51 -10.93
C ALA A 19 -0.82 -9.88 -12.34
N THR A 20 -0.39 -8.89 -13.12
CA THR A 20 0.19 -9.07 -14.45
C THR A 20 1.43 -8.20 -14.59
N ALA A 21 2.22 -8.44 -15.65
CA ALA A 21 3.35 -7.57 -15.97
C ALA A 21 2.89 -6.11 -16.18
N THR A 22 3.66 -5.18 -15.63
CA THR A 22 3.46 -3.74 -15.75
C THR A 22 4.68 -3.09 -16.40
N PRO A 23 4.55 -1.88 -17.00
CA PRO A 23 5.69 -1.16 -17.55
C PRO A 23 6.83 -1.02 -16.53
N ARG A 24 8.06 -1.15 -17.01
CA ARG A 24 9.29 -0.93 -16.23
C ARG A 24 9.90 0.38 -16.67
N GLU A 25 9.70 1.41 -15.89
CA GLU A 25 10.12 2.76 -16.23
C GLU A 25 10.46 3.55 -14.98
N THR A 26 10.98 4.76 -15.18
CA THR A 26 11.23 5.72 -14.12
C THR A 26 10.37 6.94 -14.34
N LYS A 27 9.53 7.29 -13.37
CA LYS A 27 8.68 8.48 -13.42
C LYS A 27 9.24 9.56 -12.51
N ARG A 28 9.58 10.71 -13.07
CA ARG A 28 9.90 11.90 -12.26
C ARG A 28 8.61 12.41 -11.60
N LEU A 29 8.68 12.72 -10.31
CA LEU A 29 7.57 13.37 -9.63
C LEU A 29 7.40 14.81 -10.14
N SER A 30 6.15 15.28 -10.13
CA SER A 30 5.86 16.70 -10.36
C SER A 30 6.31 17.54 -9.16
N ASP A 31 6.40 18.85 -9.31
CA ASP A 31 6.74 19.75 -8.20
C ASP A 31 5.71 19.70 -7.06
N ILE A 32 4.46 19.32 -7.35
CA ILE A 32 3.40 19.14 -6.34
C ILE A 32 3.62 17.83 -5.56
N ASP A 33 3.99 16.77 -6.25
CA ASP A 33 4.16 15.44 -5.64
C ASP A 33 5.48 15.32 -4.87
N ASP A 34 6.50 16.10 -5.23
CA ASP A 34 7.86 16.03 -4.67
C ASP A 34 8.06 16.88 -3.40
N GLN A 35 7.00 17.54 -2.91
CA GLN A 35 7.06 18.34 -1.69
C GLN A 35 7.53 17.50 -0.50
N GLU A 36 8.43 18.08 0.30
CA GLU A 36 9.02 17.38 1.46
C GLU A 36 7.96 16.92 2.47
N ALA A 37 6.89 17.70 2.64
CA ALA A 37 5.77 17.36 3.52
C ALA A 37 5.04 16.06 3.12
N HIS A 38 5.15 15.63 1.85
CA HIS A 38 4.54 14.40 1.35
C HIS A 38 5.46 13.17 1.50
N ARG A 39 6.70 13.33 1.99
CA ARG A 39 7.71 12.24 2.10
C ARG A 39 7.49 11.34 3.30
N GLY A 40 6.25 10.89 3.51
CA GLY A 40 5.86 10.01 4.59
C GLY A 40 4.66 9.13 4.25
N HIS A 41 4.50 8.03 4.99
CA HIS A 41 3.32 7.17 4.84
C HIS A 41 2.15 7.72 5.64
N VAL A 42 1.08 8.10 4.93
CA VAL A 42 -0.22 8.37 5.55
C VAL A 42 -0.85 7.03 5.98
N ARG A 43 -1.22 6.91 7.25
CA ARG A 43 -1.73 5.67 7.83
C ARG A 43 -3.24 5.77 8.03
N PHE A 44 -3.97 4.81 7.47
CA PHE A 44 -5.42 4.68 7.65
C PHE A 44 -5.77 3.35 8.30
N VAL A 45 -6.84 3.34 9.10
CA VAL A 45 -7.44 2.13 9.67
C VAL A 45 -8.92 2.14 9.32
N PHE A 46 -9.36 1.15 8.53
CA PHE A 46 -10.75 0.97 8.14
C PHE A 46 -11.39 -0.15 8.96
N PHE A 47 -12.51 0.14 9.62
CA PHE A 47 -13.25 -0.82 10.43
C PHE A 47 -14.47 -1.34 9.68
N TYR A 48 -14.59 -2.67 9.58
CA TYR A 48 -15.71 -3.34 8.94
C TYR A 48 -16.43 -4.23 9.96
N ARG A 49 -17.76 -4.26 9.93
CA ARG A 49 -18.54 -5.18 10.77
C ARG A 49 -18.40 -6.61 10.24
N GLY A 50 -18.20 -7.57 11.15
CA GLY A 50 -18.23 -8.98 10.81
C GLY A 50 -19.66 -9.46 10.47
N GLY A 51 -19.80 -10.29 9.44
CA GLY A 51 -21.07 -10.87 9.00
C GLY A 51 -20.90 -12.28 8.42
N LYS A 52 -22.00 -12.95 8.04
CA LYS A 52 -21.97 -14.32 7.48
C LYS A 52 -21.09 -14.42 6.22
N GLU A 53 -21.17 -13.42 5.32
CA GLU A 53 -20.33 -13.27 4.13
C GLU A 53 -18.83 -13.20 4.46
N ALA A 54 -18.45 -12.46 5.51
CA ALA A 54 -17.05 -12.33 5.95
C ALA A 54 -16.48 -13.64 6.55
N ARG A 55 -17.34 -14.62 6.85
CA ARG A 55 -16.93 -15.97 7.27
C ARG A 55 -16.73 -16.93 6.09
N ALA A 56 -17.34 -16.64 4.94
CA ALA A 56 -17.25 -17.49 3.76
C ALA A 56 -15.88 -17.36 3.06
N ASN A 57 -15.24 -16.19 3.13
CA ASN A 57 -13.93 -15.92 2.53
C ASN A 57 -12.97 -15.31 3.56
N ASP A 58 -11.71 -15.77 3.59
CA ASP A 58 -10.64 -15.13 4.37
C ASP A 58 -10.42 -13.69 3.84
N PRO A 59 -10.72 -12.63 4.62
CA PRO A 59 -10.56 -11.25 4.17
C PRO A 59 -9.15 -10.94 3.70
N ALA A 60 -8.14 -11.56 4.33
CA ALA A 60 -6.76 -11.35 3.93
C ALA A 60 -6.47 -11.92 2.54
N CYS A 61 -7.09 -13.04 2.16
CA CYS A 61 -6.99 -13.62 0.81
C CYS A 61 -7.65 -12.71 -0.24
N VAL A 62 -8.86 -12.22 0.06
CA VAL A 62 -9.58 -11.30 -0.83
C VAL A 62 -8.79 -10.02 -1.05
N ILE A 63 -8.27 -9.41 0.02
CA ILE A 63 -7.46 -8.19 -0.05
C ILE A 63 -6.18 -8.42 -0.87
N ARG A 64 -5.46 -9.53 -0.65
CA ARG A 64 -4.23 -9.83 -1.42
C ARG A 64 -4.51 -9.92 -2.91
N ARG A 65 -5.58 -10.64 -3.30
CA ARG A 65 -5.97 -10.78 -4.70
C ARG A 65 -6.38 -9.44 -5.31
N ALA A 66 -7.30 -8.73 -4.67
CA ALA A 66 -7.80 -7.45 -5.15
C ALA A 66 -6.69 -6.39 -5.24
N LEU A 67 -5.75 -6.37 -4.29
CA LEU A 67 -4.59 -5.48 -4.34
C LEU A 67 -3.70 -5.80 -5.55
N GLY A 68 -3.42 -7.07 -5.83
CA GLY A 68 -2.66 -7.46 -7.02
C GLY A 68 -3.31 -7.00 -8.32
N GLU A 69 -4.64 -7.16 -8.44
CA GLU A 69 -5.41 -6.68 -9.60
C GLU A 69 -5.39 -5.14 -9.71
N ALA A 70 -5.57 -4.43 -8.59
CA ALA A 70 -5.53 -2.96 -8.54
C ALA A 70 -4.13 -2.39 -8.87
N LEU A 71 -3.06 -3.09 -8.48
CA LEU A 71 -1.70 -2.67 -8.79
C LEU A 71 -1.36 -2.74 -10.29
N VAL A 72 -2.20 -3.32 -11.15
CA VAL A 72 -1.97 -3.29 -12.61
C VAL A 72 -2.19 -1.88 -13.18
N PRO A 73 -3.38 -1.26 -13.08
CA PRO A 73 -3.56 0.13 -13.51
C PRO A 73 -2.83 1.13 -12.61
N TYR A 74 -2.60 0.80 -11.33
CA TYR A 74 -1.89 1.66 -10.37
C TYR A 74 -0.44 1.20 -10.10
N TYR A 75 0.23 0.68 -11.13
CA TYR A 75 1.57 0.09 -11.01
C TYR A 75 2.65 0.99 -10.38
N PRO A 76 2.62 2.34 -10.46
CA PRO A 76 3.61 3.14 -9.75
C PRO A 76 3.61 2.91 -8.22
N LEU A 77 2.48 2.47 -7.63
CA LEU A 77 2.40 2.13 -6.21
C LEU A 77 3.18 0.86 -5.83
N ALA A 78 3.50 0.00 -6.80
CA ALA A 78 4.39 -1.15 -6.63
C ALA A 78 5.87 -0.81 -6.90
N GLY A 79 6.17 0.44 -7.28
CA GLY A 79 7.51 0.94 -7.56
C GLY A 79 8.32 1.27 -6.31
N ARG A 80 9.44 1.99 -6.49
CA ARG A 80 10.31 2.41 -5.38
C ARG A 80 10.68 3.87 -5.56
N LEU A 81 10.37 4.68 -4.54
CA LEU A 81 10.87 6.04 -4.48
C LEU A 81 12.39 6.04 -4.32
N ARG A 82 13.07 6.84 -5.14
CA ARG A 82 14.51 7.11 -5.04
C ARG A 82 14.81 8.56 -5.40
N GLU A 83 15.86 9.10 -4.82
CA GLU A 83 16.33 10.43 -5.15
C GLU A 83 17.09 10.43 -6.49
N VAL A 84 16.86 11.47 -7.28
CA VAL A 84 17.66 11.79 -8.46
C VAL A 84 18.88 12.57 -8.00
N GLU A 85 20.07 12.07 -8.34
CA GLU A 85 21.35 12.64 -7.91
C GLU A 85 21.41 14.16 -8.05
N GLY A 86 21.75 14.82 -6.93
CA GLY A 86 22.12 16.24 -6.87
C GLY A 86 20.97 17.23 -7.00
N ARG A 87 19.70 16.81 -6.89
CA ARG A 87 18.55 17.72 -7.05
C ARG A 87 17.48 17.62 -5.98
N ASN A 88 17.66 16.84 -4.91
CA ASN A 88 16.63 16.59 -3.89
C ASN A 88 15.27 16.20 -4.50
N LYS A 89 15.25 15.61 -5.69
CA LYS A 89 14.01 15.27 -6.43
C LYS A 89 13.78 13.78 -6.43
N LEU A 90 12.55 13.34 -6.14
CA LEU A 90 12.22 11.91 -6.16
C LEU A 90 11.74 11.42 -7.54
N CYS A 91 11.96 10.13 -7.79
CA CYS A 91 11.35 9.39 -8.88
C CYS A 91 10.88 8.01 -8.42
N LEU A 92 9.85 7.49 -9.10
CA LEU A 92 9.26 6.15 -8.91
C LEU A 92 9.79 5.18 -9.96
#